data_AF-B5I5S9-F1
#
_entry.id   AF-B5I5S9-F1
#
_cell.length_a   1.000
_cell.length_b   1.000
_cell.length_c   1.000
_cell.angle_alpha   90.00
_cell.angle_beta   90.00
_cell.angle_gamma   90.00
#
_symmetry.space_group_name_H-M   'P 1'
#
loop_
_entity.id
_entity.type
_entity.pdbx_description
1 polymer ?
#
loop_
_entity_poly.entity_id
_entity_poly.type
_entity_poly.pdbx_seq_one_letter_code
_entity_poly.pdbx_strand_id
1 'polypeptide(L)'
;MTATDPSLTAVAQGWCALSLLHGRIEAHIEKALQSAHDLSVREYSLLDVLGRQHDGEGGHLQMKQVADAAVLSQSFLCPTNRRGIYTDVTDTGRILLELARPTNEKALREALDQAATHPELTPLARALETLGPPVVPAQECPA
;
A
#
# COMPACT_ATOMS: atom_id res chain seq x y z
N MET A 1 -23.93 -31.46 -13.08
CA MET A 1 -23.85 -30.04 -12.69
C MET A 1 -24.13 -29.94 -11.21
N THR A 2 -23.09 -29.92 -10.38
CA THR A 2 -23.24 -29.71 -8.94
C THR A 2 -23.57 -28.24 -8.70
N ALA A 3 -24.67 -27.97 -8.00
CA ALA A 3 -25.05 -26.61 -7.63
C ALA A 3 -23.95 -26.01 -6.75
N THR A 4 -23.38 -24.87 -7.17
CA THR A 4 -22.43 -24.12 -6.37
C THR A 4 -23.09 -23.67 -5.07
N ASP A 5 -22.40 -23.83 -3.95
CA ASP A 5 -22.86 -23.40 -2.63
C ASP A 5 -23.20 -21.89 -2.66
N PRO A 6 -24.42 -21.48 -2.26
CA PRO A 6 -24.80 -20.07 -2.24
C PRO A 6 -23.90 -19.22 -1.34
N SER A 7 -23.30 -19.80 -0.29
CA SER A 7 -22.35 -19.11 0.58
C SER A 7 -21.03 -18.80 -0.13
N LEU A 8 -20.46 -19.77 -0.87
CA LEU A 8 -19.26 -19.55 -1.69
C LEU A 8 -19.52 -18.55 -2.81
N THR A 9 -20.73 -18.53 -3.36
CA THR A 9 -21.13 -17.55 -4.37
C THR A 9 -21.15 -16.13 -3.81
N ALA A 10 -21.67 -15.94 -2.60
CA ALA A 10 -21.65 -14.65 -1.91
C ALA A 10 -20.21 -14.18 -1.59
N VAL A 11 -19.35 -15.10 -1.15
CA VAL A 11 -17.91 -14.80 -0.92
C VAL A 11 -17.21 -14.40 -2.22
N ALA A 12 -17.47 -15.11 -3.32
CA ALA A 12 -16.90 -14.77 -4.63
C ALA A 12 -17.35 -13.39 -5.12
N GLN A 13 -18.62 -13.03 -4.92
CA GLN A 13 -19.13 -11.69 -5.24
C GLN A 13 -18.46 -10.61 -4.38
N GLY A 14 -18.31 -10.86 -3.07
CA GLY A 14 -17.59 -9.97 -2.17
C GLY A 14 -16.12 -9.77 -2.58
N TRP A 15 -15.44 -10.84 -3.01
CA TRP A 15 -14.08 -10.78 -3.52
C TRP A 15 -13.97 -9.94 -4.80
N CYS A 16 -14.91 -10.10 -5.73
CA CYS A 16 -14.97 -9.28 -6.94
C CYS A 16 -15.20 -7.80 -6.64
N ALA A 17 -16.11 -7.49 -5.71
CA ALA A 17 -16.36 -6.11 -5.26
C ALA A 17 -15.12 -5.48 -4.61
N LEU A 18 -14.39 -6.25 -3.78
CA LEU A 18 -13.13 -5.82 -3.18
C LEU A 18 -12.05 -5.53 -4.23
N SER A 19 -11.90 -6.43 -5.21
CA SER A 19 -10.92 -6.25 -6.31
C SER A 19 -11.25 -5.02 -7.16
N LEU A 20 -12.54 -4.78 -7.42
CA LEU A 20 -13.01 -3.57 -8.12
C LEU A 20 -12.70 -2.31 -7.31
N LEU A 21 -12.98 -2.31 -6.00
CA LEU A 21 -12.69 -1.18 -5.12
C LEU A 21 -11.18 -0.87 -5.11
N HIS A 22 -10.35 -1.90 -4.94
CA HIS A 22 -8.90 -1.77 -4.95
C HIS A 22 -8.41 -1.12 -6.24
N GLY A 23 -8.82 -1.61 -7.41
CA GLY A 23 -8.42 -1.05 -8.70
C GLY A 23 -8.89 0.39 -8.92
N ARG A 24 -10.08 0.76 -8.42
CA ARG A 24 -10.59 2.15 -8.50
C ARG A 24 -9.76 3.11 -7.65
N ILE A 25 -9.42 2.69 -6.43
CA ILE A 25 -8.57 3.48 -5.52
C ILE A 25 -7.18 3.64 -6.12
N GLU A 26 -6.55 2.54 -6.54
CA GLU A 26 -5.21 2.56 -7.13
C GLU A 26 -5.15 3.48 -8.36
N ALA A 27 -6.10 3.35 -9.30
CA ALA A 27 -6.13 4.18 -10.50
C ALA A 27 -6.33 5.67 -10.22
N HIS A 28 -7.13 6.03 -9.20
CA HIS A 28 -7.35 7.43 -8.83
C HIS A 28 -6.11 8.05 -8.18
N ILE A 29 -5.45 7.29 -7.29
CA ILE A 29 -4.20 7.73 -6.64
C ILE A 29 -3.07 7.84 -7.66
N GLU A 30 -2.90 6.85 -8.54
CA GLU A 30 -1.90 6.85 -9.62
C GLU A 30 -2.02 8.12 -10.47
N LYS A 31 -3.25 8.43 -10.91
CA LYS A 31 -3.49 9.64 -11.70
C LYS A 31 -3.11 10.92 -10.95
N ALA A 32 -3.46 11.02 -9.66
CA ALA A 32 -3.17 12.19 -8.86
C ALA A 32 -1.66 12.38 -8.65
N LEU A 33 -0.96 11.31 -8.25
CA LEU A 33 0.48 11.31 -8.02
C LEU A 33 1.27 11.57 -9.30
N GLN A 34 0.93 10.92 -10.40
CA GLN A 34 1.62 11.15 -11.68
C GLN A 34 1.45 12.60 -12.13
N SER A 35 0.24 13.17 -12.00
CA SER A 35 -0.03 14.53 -12.46
C SER A 35 0.67 15.62 -11.64
N ALA A 36 0.87 15.39 -10.34
CA ALA A 36 1.40 16.39 -9.42
C ALA A 36 2.90 16.24 -9.17
N HIS A 37 3.42 15.01 -9.20
CA HIS A 37 4.74 14.66 -8.70
C HIS A 37 5.54 13.74 -9.64
N ASP A 38 4.97 13.34 -10.78
CA ASP A 38 5.56 12.36 -11.71
C ASP A 38 5.86 11.00 -11.04
N LEU A 39 5.06 10.64 -10.03
CA LEU A 39 5.20 9.41 -9.26
C LEU A 39 4.10 8.40 -9.58
N SER A 40 4.49 7.13 -9.68
CA SER A 40 3.54 6.02 -9.57
C SER A 40 3.17 5.73 -8.11
N VAL A 41 2.03 5.07 -7.88
CA VAL A 41 1.60 4.55 -6.57
C VAL A 41 2.66 3.65 -5.97
N ARG A 42 3.36 2.87 -6.81
CA ARG A 42 4.40 1.94 -6.39
C ARG A 42 5.64 2.66 -5.88
N GLU A 43 6.10 3.68 -6.58
CA GLU A 43 7.23 4.51 -6.16
C GLU A 43 6.90 5.29 -4.88
N TYR A 44 5.70 5.86 -4.80
CA TYR A 44 5.23 6.50 -3.57
C TYR A 44 5.17 5.51 -2.40
N SER A 45 4.65 4.30 -2.60
CA SER A 45 4.58 3.27 -1.55
C SER A 45 5.97 2.83 -1.08
N LEU A 46 6.92 2.69 -2.01
CA LEU A 46 8.32 2.43 -1.67
C LEU A 46 8.91 3.58 -0.86
N LEU A 47 8.70 4.83 -1.29
CA LEU A 47 9.16 6.01 -0.54
C LEU A 47 8.52 6.10 0.85
N ASP A 48 7.23 5.83 1.00
CA ASP A 48 6.54 5.85 2.29
C ASP A 48 7.08 4.76 3.24
N VAL A 49 7.39 3.58 2.72
CA VAL A 49 8.01 2.50 3.50
C VAL A 49 9.43 2.86 3.92
N LEU A 50 10.28 3.30 2.99
CA LEU A 50 11.67 3.69 3.28
C LEU A 50 11.75 4.96 4.14
N GLY A 51 10.80 5.88 3.99
CA GLY A 51 10.72 7.12 4.75
C GLY A 51 10.47 6.92 6.25
N ARG A 52 9.97 5.74 6.65
CA ARG A 52 9.85 5.35 8.06
C ARG A 52 11.20 5.06 8.72
N GLN A 53 12.26 4.88 7.93
CA GLN A 53 13.59 4.64 8.48
C GLN A 53 14.13 5.89 9.17
N HIS A 54 14.67 5.69 10.36
CA HIS A 54 15.25 6.72 11.20
C HIS A 54 16.56 6.23 11.81
N ASP A 55 17.39 7.16 12.27
CA ASP A 55 18.58 6.79 13.04
C ASP A 55 18.16 6.21 14.40
N GLY A 56 18.70 5.06 14.79
CA GLY A 56 18.39 4.38 16.05
C GLY A 56 18.22 2.86 15.93
N GLU A 57 18.11 2.17 17.07
CA GLU A 57 17.88 0.72 17.10
C GLU A 57 16.54 0.37 16.45
N GLY A 58 16.56 -0.58 15.51
CA GLY A 58 15.37 -0.95 14.71
C GLY A 58 14.97 0.07 13.65
N GLY A 59 15.76 1.13 13.44
CA GLY A 59 15.43 2.25 12.56
C GLY A 59 15.67 2.01 11.06
N HIS A 60 16.33 0.91 10.67
CA HIS A 60 16.52 0.56 9.25
C HIS A 60 15.78 -0.73 8.87
N LEU A 61 15.12 -0.72 7.71
CA LEU A 61 14.37 -1.85 7.20
C LEU A 61 15.26 -2.77 6.37
N GLN A 62 15.16 -4.07 6.59
CA GLN A 62 15.74 -5.07 5.70
C GLN A 62 14.97 -5.11 4.37
N MET A 63 15.65 -5.44 3.28
CA MET A 63 15.03 -5.53 1.95
C MET A 63 13.81 -6.46 1.88
N LYS A 64 13.79 -7.54 2.68
CA LYS A 64 12.62 -8.42 2.81
C LYS A 64 11.41 -7.67 3.40
N GLN A 65 11.62 -6.87 4.43
CA GLN A 65 10.56 -6.08 5.07
C GLN A 65 10.04 -4.99 4.13
N VAL A 66 10.92 -4.39 3.32
CA VAL A 66 10.53 -3.43 2.28
C VAL A 66 9.64 -4.08 1.22
N ALA A 67 10.01 -5.28 0.75
CA ALA A 67 9.22 -6.03 -0.22
C ALA A 67 7.83 -6.40 0.29
N ASP A 68 7.75 -6.89 1.53
CA ASP A 68 6.49 -7.29 2.17
C ASP A 68 5.58 -6.06 2.40
N ALA A 69 6.15 -4.91 2.79
CA ALA A 69 5.39 -3.71 3.11
C ALA A 69 4.93 -2.89 1.88
N ALA A 70 5.72 -2.84 0.80
CA ALA A 70 5.40 -2.08 -0.41
C ALA A 70 4.66 -2.90 -1.49
N VAL A 71 4.19 -4.13 -1.15
CA VAL A 71 3.55 -5.09 -2.08
C VAL A 71 4.33 -5.19 -3.40
N LEU A 72 5.66 -5.25 -3.29
CA LEU A 72 6.51 -5.30 -4.47
C LEU A 72 6.53 -6.74 -4.99
N SER A 73 6.10 -6.93 -6.23
CA SER A 73 6.32 -8.19 -6.97
C SER A 73 7.81 -8.57 -6.88
N GLN A 74 8.09 -9.84 -6.57
CA GLN A 74 9.42 -10.42 -6.28
C GLN A 74 10.52 -10.11 -7.32
N SER A 75 10.15 -9.63 -8.51
CA SER A 75 11.03 -9.30 -9.63
C SER A 75 12.00 -8.13 -9.40
N PHE A 76 11.82 -7.32 -8.35
CA PHE A 76 12.79 -6.28 -7.95
C PHE A 76 13.84 -6.77 -6.94
N LEU A 77 13.73 -8.03 -6.50
CA LEU A 77 14.52 -8.56 -5.39
C LEU A 77 15.50 -9.60 -5.92
N CYS A 78 16.80 -9.28 -5.84
CA CYS A 78 17.84 -10.26 -6.07
C CYS A 78 17.68 -11.43 -5.07
N PRO A 79 17.59 -12.70 -5.53
CA PRO A 79 17.44 -13.87 -4.65
C PRO A 79 18.60 -14.06 -3.65
N THR A 80 19.74 -13.41 -3.92
CA THR A 80 21.00 -13.62 -3.21
C THR A 80 21.24 -12.65 -2.04
N ASN A 81 20.32 -11.71 -1.76
CA ASN A 81 20.57 -10.66 -0.78
C ASN A 81 20.25 -11.09 0.67
N ARG A 82 20.92 -12.14 1.16
CA ARG A 82 20.92 -12.56 2.59
C ARG A 82 21.85 -11.70 3.47
N ARG A 83 22.40 -10.60 2.95
CA ARG A 83 23.50 -9.84 3.56
C ARG A 83 23.12 -8.46 4.11
N GLY A 84 21.83 -8.13 4.22
CA GLY A 84 21.40 -6.91 4.93
C GLY A 84 21.89 -5.62 4.28
N ILE A 85 21.68 -5.45 2.96
CA ILE A 85 21.86 -4.14 2.34
C ILE A 85 20.62 -3.29 2.68
N TYR A 86 20.80 -2.35 3.59
CA TYR A 86 19.84 -1.27 3.86
C TYR A 86 19.85 -0.32 2.65
N THR A 87 18.66 0.02 2.15
CA THR A 87 18.52 1.12 1.19
C THR A 87 17.90 2.25 1.97
N ASP A 88 18.62 3.35 2.16
CA ASP A 88 18.02 4.55 2.75
C ASP A 88 17.45 5.43 1.64
N VAL A 89 16.35 6.11 1.94
CA VAL A 89 15.80 7.14 1.08
C VAL A 89 16.73 8.37 1.10
N THR A 90 17.05 8.90 -0.08
CA THR A 90 17.85 10.12 -0.22
C THR A 90 17.11 11.33 0.36
N ASP A 91 17.83 12.40 0.71
CA ASP A 91 17.20 13.65 1.18
C ASP A 91 16.17 14.19 0.18
N THR A 92 16.49 14.10 -1.12
CA THR A 92 15.56 14.46 -2.20
C THR A 92 14.31 13.57 -2.18
N GLY A 93 14.47 12.26 -1.94
CA GLY A 93 13.35 11.33 -1.80
C GLY A 93 12.48 11.64 -0.57
N ARG A 94 13.07 12.05 0.56
CA ARG A 94 12.33 12.48 1.76
C ARG A 94 11.52 13.75 1.49
N ILE A 95 12.12 14.74 0.85
CA ILE A 95 11.43 15.97 0.46
C ILE A 95 10.27 15.66 -0.49
N LEU A 96 10.51 14.82 -1.49
CA LEU A 96 9.47 14.40 -2.45
C LEU A 96 8.32 13.65 -1.74
N LEU A 97 8.62 12.76 -0.80
CA LEU A 97 7.61 12.05 -0.01
C LEU A 97 6.73 13.03 0.78
N GLU A 98 7.33 14.01 1.46
CA GLU A 98 6.58 15.00 2.23
C GLU A 98 5.69 15.87 1.35
N LEU A 99 6.15 16.22 0.14
CA LEU A 99 5.35 16.94 -0.86
C LEU A 99 4.22 16.09 -1.45
N ALA A 100 4.45 14.78 -1.63
CA ALA A 100 3.51 13.86 -2.24
C ALA A 100 2.44 13.34 -1.27
N ARG A 101 2.75 13.24 0.02
CA ARG A 101 1.84 12.76 1.08
C ARG A 101 0.45 13.41 1.05
N PRO A 102 0.30 14.75 1.03
CA PRO A 102 -1.03 15.37 0.98
C PRO A 102 -1.79 15.06 -0.31
N THR A 103 -1.10 14.88 -1.45
CA THR A 103 -1.73 14.46 -2.70
C THR A 103 -2.27 13.04 -2.59
N ASN A 104 -1.48 12.10 -2.07
CA ASN A 104 -1.91 10.72 -1.85
C ASN A 104 -3.11 10.64 -0.89
N GLU A 105 -3.03 11.32 0.26
CA GLU A 105 -4.10 11.31 1.27
C GLU A 105 -5.40 11.90 0.74
N LYS A 106 -5.31 13.01 -0.02
CA LYS A 106 -6.48 13.62 -0.67
C LYS A 106 -7.08 12.68 -1.70
N ALA A 107 -6.27 12.09 -2.58
CA ALA A 107 -6.74 11.18 -3.62
C ALA A 107 -7.39 9.93 -3.01
N LEU A 108 -6.79 9.34 -1.97
CA LEU A 108 -7.38 8.20 -1.27
C LEU A 108 -8.76 8.54 -0.68
N ARG A 109 -8.89 9.70 -0.02
CA ARG A 109 -10.16 10.15 0.54
C ARG A 109 -11.22 10.34 -0.54
N GLU A 110 -10.88 11.03 -1.63
CA GLU A 110 -11.80 11.23 -2.75
C GLU A 110 -12.24 9.91 -3.40
N ALA A 111 -11.33 8.94 -3.51
CA ALA A 111 -11.65 7.62 -4.05
C ALA A 111 -12.61 6.83 -3.14
N LEU A 112 -12.42 6.91 -1.82
CA LEU A 112 -13.32 6.31 -0.83
C LEU A 112 -14.68 7.00 -0.82
N ASP A 113 -14.73 8.33 -0.87
CA ASP A 113 -15.98 9.11 -0.98
C ASP A 113 -16.76 8.71 -2.24
N GLN A 114 -16.07 8.59 -3.38
CA GLN A 114 -16.67 8.11 -4.62
C GLN A 114 -17.16 6.67 -4.49
N ALA A 115 -16.39 5.77 -3.88
CA ALA A 115 -16.80 4.39 -3.65
C ALA A 115 -18.05 4.28 -2.78
N ALA A 116 -18.18 5.15 -1.77
CA ALA A 116 -19.34 5.20 -0.89
C ALA A 116 -20.65 5.62 -1.61
N THR A 117 -20.58 6.14 -2.84
CA THR A 117 -21.78 6.39 -3.66
C THR A 117 -22.33 5.14 -4.34
N HIS A 118 -21.56 4.04 -4.38
CA HIS A 118 -21.95 2.76 -4.98
C HIS A 118 -22.46 1.80 -3.89
N PRO A 119 -23.73 1.36 -3.94
CA PRO A 119 -24.31 0.49 -2.91
C PRO A 119 -23.53 -0.80 -2.67
N GLU A 120 -22.96 -1.38 -3.72
CA GLU A 120 -22.18 -2.61 -3.69
C GLU A 120 -20.78 -2.45 -3.05
N LEU A 121 -20.25 -1.22 -3.02
CA LEU A 121 -18.93 -0.92 -2.44
C LEU A 121 -19.02 -0.27 -1.05
N THR A 122 -20.18 0.29 -0.69
CA THR A 122 -20.39 1.00 0.57
C THR A 122 -19.97 0.19 1.82
N PRO A 123 -20.29 -1.11 1.96
CA PRO A 123 -19.85 -1.88 3.11
C PRO A 123 -18.33 -2.03 3.19
N LEU A 124 -17.66 -2.16 2.05
CA LEU A 124 -16.20 -2.29 1.97
C LEU A 124 -15.49 -0.97 2.27
N ALA A 125 -16.02 0.15 1.76
CA ALA A 125 -15.48 1.48 2.04
C ALA A 125 -15.52 1.79 3.56
N ARG A 126 -16.66 1.51 4.21
CA ARG A 126 -16.78 1.65 5.67
C ARG A 126 -15.84 0.72 6.45
N ALA A 127 -15.66 -0.51 5.97
CA ALA A 127 -14.74 -1.45 6.62
C ALA A 127 -13.30 -0.89 6.63
N LEU A 128 -12.84 -0.29 5.52
CA LEU A 128 -11.53 0.33 5.43
C LEU A 128 -11.33 1.48 6.42
N GLU A 129 -12.36 2.30 6.66
CA GLU A 129 -12.31 3.38 7.66
C GLU A 129 -12.16 2.87 9.10
N THR A 130 -12.66 1.65 9.38
CA THR A 130 -12.58 1.02 10.72
C THR A 130 -11.31 0.19 10.93
N LEU A 131 -10.61 -0.17 9.85
CA LEU A 131 -9.34 -0.88 9.93
C LEU A 131 -8.26 0.12 10.33
N GLY A 132 -7.91 0.13 11.63
CA GLY A 132 -6.75 0.87 12.11
C GLY A 132 -5.46 0.40 11.42
N PRO A 133 -4.37 1.18 11.51
CA PRO A 133 -3.10 0.79 10.90
C PRO A 133 -2.67 -0.58 11.40
N PRO A 134 -2.15 -1.47 10.52
CA PRO A 134 -1.61 -2.73 10.96
C PRO A 134 -0.47 -2.46 11.94
N VAL A 135 -0.52 -3.09 13.11
CA VAL A 135 0.61 -3.08 14.05
C VAL A 135 1.72 -3.88 13.38
N VAL A 136 2.75 -3.20 12.87
CA VAL A 136 3.98 -3.85 12.44
C VAL A 136 4.77 -4.13 13.73
N PRO A 137 4.94 -5.40 14.16
CA PRO A 137 5.78 -5.68 15.31
C PRO A 137 7.21 -5.23 15.00
N ALA A 138 7.79 -4.40 15.88
CA ALA A 138 9.20 -4.07 15.83
C ALA A 138 9.97 -5.40 16.02
N GLN A 139 10.51 -5.96 14.94
CA GLN A 139 11.40 -7.09 15.03
C GLN A 139 12.81 -6.56 15.24
N GLU A 140 13.35 -6.80 16.44
CA GLU A 140 14.71 -6.46 16.83
C GLU A 140 15.71 -7.01 15.79
N CYS A 141 16.60 -6.14 15.32
CA CYS A 141 17.71 -6.55 14.49
C CYS A 141 18.71 -7.27 15.41
N PRO A 142 19.07 -8.55 15.16
CA PRO A 142 20.13 -9.18 15.94
C PRO A 142 21.45 -8.43 15.71
N ALA A 143 22.18 -8.22 16.81
CA ALA A 143 23.46 -7.52 16.88
C ALA A 143 24.54 -8.08 15.95
#